data_AF-A0A9D2R314-F1
#
_entry.id   AF-A0A9D2R314-F1
#
_cell.length_a   1.000
_cell.length_b   1.000
_cell.length_c   1.000
_cell.angle_alpha   90.00
_cell.angle_beta   90.00
_cell.angle_gamma   90.00
#
_symmetry.space_group_name_H-M   'P 1'
#
loop_
_entity.id
_entity.type
_entity.pdbx_description
1 polymer ?
#
loop_
_entity_poly.entity_id
_entity_poly.type
_entity_poly.pdbx_seq_one_letter_code
_entity_poly.pdbx_strand_id
1 'polypeptide(L)'
;MGDFMECISISYRSAPEEIRKRFVFSSGETGKKEREDFLKEAGEAVLISTCNRTEVYAAGEGGFLRLETALAQKGRMETTELRGIIRRFSGEKACAHLYRVA
;
A
#
# COMPACT_ATOMS: atom_id res chain seq x y z
N MET A 1 18.46 -16.27 6.28
CA MET A 1 17.56 -15.67 5.27
C MET A 1 16.85 -14.56 6.02
N GLY A 2 17.20 -13.30 5.76
CA GLY A 2 16.64 -12.19 6.54
C GLY A 2 15.15 -12.04 6.24
N ASP A 3 14.35 -11.71 7.25
CA ASP A 3 12.96 -11.31 7.07
C ASP A 3 12.93 -9.96 6.34
N PHE A 4 12.99 -9.99 5.01
CA PHE A 4 12.89 -8.80 4.19
C PHE A 4 11.45 -8.31 4.21
N MET A 5 11.24 -7.02 4.46
CA MET A 5 9.94 -6.37 4.42
C MET A 5 9.94 -5.34 3.30
N GLU A 6 8.90 -5.33 2.49
CA GLU A 6 8.70 -4.35 1.42
C GLU A 6 7.45 -3.52 1.72
N CYS A 7 7.52 -2.22 1.47
CA CYS A 7 6.42 -1.29 1.76
C CYS A 7 6.17 -0.37 0.57
N ILE A 8 4.90 -0.25 0.19
CA ILE A 8 4.42 0.83 -0.68
C ILE A 8 3.60 1.81 0.16
N SER A 9 3.91 3.09 0.05
CA SER A 9 3.19 4.19 0.71
C SER A 9 2.67 5.21 -0.31
N ILE A 10 1.39 5.55 -0.19
CA ILE A 10 0.74 6.69 -0.84
C ILE A 10 0.32 7.63 0.29
N SER A 11 0.82 8.87 0.28
CA SER A 11 0.56 9.83 1.36
C SER A 11 0.30 11.22 0.81
N TYR A 12 -0.12 12.14 1.68
CA TYR A 12 -0.29 13.55 1.32
C TYR A 12 0.99 14.21 0.77
N ARG A 13 2.17 13.64 1.04
CA ARG A 13 3.45 14.13 0.51
C ARG A 13 3.73 13.65 -0.92
N SER A 14 3.07 12.58 -1.36
CA SER A 14 3.34 11.96 -2.67
C SER A 14 2.18 12.09 -3.66
N ALA A 15 0.95 12.32 -3.18
CA ALA A 15 -0.23 12.46 -4.02
C ALA A 15 -1.20 13.52 -3.45
N PRO A 16 -1.86 14.32 -4.31
CA PRO A 16 -2.92 15.24 -3.90
C PRO A 16 -4.17 14.48 -3.45
N GLU A 17 -5.09 15.17 -2.77
CA GLU A 17 -6.23 14.54 -2.11
C GLU A 17 -7.15 13.78 -3.07
N GLU A 18 -7.39 14.34 -4.25
CA GLU A 18 -8.23 13.76 -5.30
C GLU A 18 -7.74 12.39 -5.75
N ILE A 19 -6.42 12.20 -5.79
CA ILE A 19 -5.80 10.91 -6.11
C ILE A 19 -5.85 9.98 -4.90
N ARG A 20 -5.54 10.48 -3.70
CA ARG A 20 -5.55 9.66 -2.47
C ARG A 20 -6.90 9.03 -2.17
N LYS A 21 -8.01 9.74 -2.45
CA LYS A 21 -9.38 9.23 -2.26
C LYS A 21 -9.65 7.89 -2.94
N ARG A 22 -8.93 7.58 -4.03
CA ARG A 22 -9.05 6.29 -4.75
C ARG A 22 -8.50 5.10 -3.94
N PHE A 23 -7.57 5.37 -3.04
CA PHE A 23 -6.87 4.37 -2.22
C PHE A 23 -7.42 4.27 -0.79
N VAL A 24 -8.53 4.95 -0.50
CA VAL A 24 -9.22 4.86 0.79
C VAL A 24 -10.03 3.57 0.82
N PHE A 25 -9.89 2.82 1.92
CA PHE A 25 -10.72 1.67 2.21
C PHE A 25 -11.86 2.08 3.15
N SER A 26 -13.10 1.82 2.75
CA SER A 26 -14.28 2.24 3.50
C SER A 26 -14.40 1.55 4.87
N SER A 27 -15.11 2.14 5.81
CA SER A 27 -15.53 1.47 7.05
C SER A 27 -16.71 0.54 6.82
N GLY A 28 -17.02 -0.33 7.79
CA GLY A 28 -18.15 -1.26 7.72
C GLY A 28 -17.90 -2.50 6.87
N GLU A 29 -18.96 -3.27 6.61
CA GLU A 29 -18.86 -4.61 6.01
C GLU A 29 -18.37 -4.58 4.56
N THR A 30 -18.87 -3.65 3.75
CA THR A 30 -18.41 -3.48 2.36
C THR A 30 -16.92 -3.18 2.30
N GLY A 31 -16.43 -2.31 3.18
CA GLY A 31 -15.01 -1.99 3.26
C GLY A 31 -14.17 -3.13 3.84
N LYS A 32 -14.75 -4.00 4.69
CA LYS A 32 -14.08 -5.21 5.15
C LYS A 32 -13.82 -6.17 3.99
N LYS A 33 -14.85 -6.47 3.19
CA LYS A 33 -14.69 -7.30 1.99
C LYS A 33 -13.66 -6.73 1.02
N GLU A 34 -13.69 -5.42 0.79
CA GLU A 34 -12.71 -4.74 -0.05
C GLU A 34 -11.26 -4.90 0.46
N ARG A 35 -11.04 -4.74 1.78
CA ARG A 35 -9.73 -4.99 2.39
C ARG A 35 -9.29 -6.45 2.23
N GLU A 36 -10.20 -7.40 2.45
CA GLU A 36 -9.92 -8.83 2.31
C GLU A 36 -9.55 -9.19 0.87
N ASP A 37 -10.30 -8.71 -0.11
CA ASP A 37 -10.02 -8.96 -1.53
C ASP A 37 -8.69 -8.31 -1.96
N PHE A 38 -8.40 -7.11 -1.48
CA PHE A 38 -7.11 -6.45 -1.69
C PHE A 38 -5.95 -7.26 -1.07
N LEU A 39 -6.09 -7.73 0.16
CA LEU A 39 -5.05 -8.49 0.85
C LEU A 39 -4.80 -9.87 0.21
N LYS A 40 -5.83 -10.50 -0.38
CA LYS A 40 -5.65 -11.73 -1.17
C LYS A 40 -4.71 -11.52 -2.36
N GLU A 41 -4.82 -10.38 -3.04
CA GLU A 41 -3.91 -10.04 -4.14
C GLU A 41 -2.52 -9.61 -3.64
N ALA A 42 -2.47 -8.88 -2.53
CA ALA A 42 -1.22 -8.41 -1.93
C ALA A 42 -0.38 -9.53 -1.30
N GLY A 43 -1.00 -10.66 -0.92
CA GLY A 43 -0.37 -11.77 -0.22
C GLY A 43 -0.25 -11.53 1.28
N GLU A 44 0.81 -12.06 1.91
CA GLU A 44 1.11 -11.82 3.33
C GLU A 44 1.49 -10.36 3.55
N ALA A 45 0.48 -9.54 3.84
CA ALA A 45 0.61 -8.10 3.94
C ALA A 45 -0.23 -7.49 5.07
N VAL A 46 0.23 -6.34 5.57
CA VAL A 46 -0.48 -5.47 6.49
C VAL A 46 -0.86 -4.19 5.76
N LEU A 47 -2.14 -3.84 5.80
CA LEU A 47 -2.69 -2.61 5.22
C LEU A 47 -2.95 -1.57 6.32
N ILE A 48 -2.38 -0.38 6.16
CA ILE A 48 -2.64 0.80 6.99
C ILE A 48 -3.33 1.85 6.11
N SER A 49 -4.62 2.10 6.34
CA SER A 49 -5.41 3.06 5.57
C SER A 49 -6.03 4.09 6.51
N THR A 50 -5.64 5.35 6.35
CA THR A 50 -6.18 6.52 7.06
C THR A 50 -6.57 7.60 6.05
N CYS A 51 -7.12 8.73 6.48
CA CYS A 51 -7.38 9.87 5.59
C CYS A 51 -6.11 10.47 4.94
N ASN A 52 -4.95 10.30 5.59
CA ASN A 52 -3.70 10.95 5.19
C ASN A 52 -2.75 10.04 4.40
N ARG A 53 -2.89 8.73 4.55
CA ARG A 53 -2.03 7.74 3.91
C ARG A 53 -2.72 6.39 3.73
N THR A 54 -2.34 5.71 2.67
CA THR A 54 -2.57 4.29 2.42
C THR A 54 -1.20 3.63 2.26
N GLU A 55 -0.90 2.66 3.11
CA GLU A 55 0.39 1.96 3.12
C GLU A 55 0.16 0.46 3.20
N VAL A 56 0.99 -0.29 2.49
CA VAL A 56 0.92 -1.74 2.47
C VAL A 56 2.32 -2.30 2.66
N TYR A 57 2.47 -3.11 3.70
CA TYR A 57 3.72 -3.76 4.09
C TYR A 57 3.59 -5.25 3.80
N ALA A 58 4.44 -5.79 2.94
CA ALA A 58 4.49 -7.21 2.62
C ALA A 58 5.74 -7.85 3.22
N ALA A 59 5.60 -9.09 3.68
CA ALA A 59 6.73 -9.92 4.07
C ALA A 59 7.36 -10.60 2.84
N GLY A 60 8.69 -10.80 2.89
CA GLY A 60 9.49 -11.43 1.85
C GLY A 60 9.98 -10.49 0.75
N GLU A 61 10.69 -11.06 -0.22
CA GLU A 61 11.15 -10.38 -1.43
C GLU A 61 10.13 -10.50 -2.57
N GLY A 62 10.10 -9.50 -3.47
CA GLY A 62 9.23 -9.54 -4.66
C GLY A 62 7.76 -9.18 -4.39
N GLY A 63 7.47 -8.64 -3.21
CA GLY A 63 6.18 -8.06 -2.86
C GLY A 63 5.81 -6.86 -3.72
N PHE A 64 6.78 -6.02 -4.12
CA PHE A 64 6.51 -4.77 -4.86
C PHE A 64 5.64 -4.95 -6.09
N LEU A 65 5.89 -5.99 -6.91
CA LEU A 65 5.11 -6.22 -8.12
C LEU A 65 3.64 -6.55 -7.78
N ARG A 66 3.41 -7.38 -6.77
CA ARG A 66 2.06 -7.72 -6.27
C ARG A 66 1.37 -6.51 -5.68
N LEU A 67 2.07 -5.77 -4.83
CA LEU A 67 1.54 -4.56 -4.20
C LEU A 67 1.20 -3.47 -5.23
N GLU A 68 2.05 -3.27 -6.24
CA GLU A 68 1.77 -2.37 -7.36
C GLU A 68 0.54 -2.79 -8.14
N THR A 69 0.41 -4.08 -8.42
CA THR A 69 -0.73 -4.61 -9.17
C THR A 69 -2.02 -4.41 -8.38
N ALA A 70 -2.04 -4.80 -7.10
CA ALA A 70 -3.21 -4.63 -6.23
C ALA A 70 -3.60 -3.15 -6.06
N LEU A 71 -2.61 -2.27 -5.89
CA LEU A 71 -2.86 -0.82 -5.77
C LEU A 71 -3.33 -0.20 -7.09
N ALA A 72 -2.77 -0.60 -8.23
CA ALA A 72 -3.21 -0.14 -9.55
C ALA A 72 -4.68 -0.51 -9.80
N GLN A 73 -5.06 -1.75 -9.48
CA GLN A 73 -6.45 -2.21 -9.55
C GLN A 73 -7.37 -1.41 -8.63
N LYS A 74 -6.99 -1.22 -7.36
CA LYS A 74 -7.76 -0.41 -6.39
C LYS A 74 -7.91 1.05 -6.84
N GLY A 75 -6.83 1.64 -7.35
CA GLY A 75 -6.79 3.01 -7.85
C GLY A 75 -7.45 3.20 -9.22
N ARG A 76 -7.82 2.10 -9.90
CA ARG A 76 -8.32 2.06 -11.29
C ARG A 76 -7.43 2.88 -12.21
N MET A 77 -6.13 2.62 -12.16
CA MET A 77 -5.12 3.35 -12.92
C MET A 77 -3.99 2.44 -13.37
N GLU A 78 -3.21 2.88 -14.34
CA GLU A 78 -2.09 2.12 -14.85
C GLU A 78 -0.94 2.06 -13.82
N THR A 79 -0.23 0.93 -13.80
CA THR A 79 0.92 0.75 -12.90
C THR A 79 2.03 1.78 -13.15
N THR A 80 2.16 2.27 -14.38
CA THR A 80 3.10 3.35 -14.75
C THR A 80 2.73 4.68 -14.09
N GLU A 81 1.44 5.03 -14.07
CA GLU A 81 0.95 6.23 -13.38
C GLU A 81 1.07 6.08 -11.87
N LEU A 82 0.72 4.90 -11.33
CA LEU A 82 0.87 4.57 -9.92
C LEU A 82 2.32 4.79 -9.44
N ARG A 83 3.30 4.38 -10.24
CA ARG A 83 4.74 4.55 -9.93
C ARG A 83 5.15 6.01 -9.70
N GLY A 84 4.42 6.96 -10.27
CA GLY A 84 4.67 8.40 -10.06
C GLY A 84 4.22 8.92 -8.70
N ILE A 85 3.31 8.22 -8.00
CA ILE A 85 2.67 8.69 -6.76
C ILE A 85 3.01 7.83 -5.53
N ILE A 86 3.61 6.65 -5.74
CA ILE A 86 4.02 5.76 -4.67
C ILE A 86 5.44 6.06 -4.18
N ARG A 87 5.69 5.80 -2.90
CA ARG A 87 7.02 5.61 -2.33
C ARG A 87 7.23 4.14 -2.01
N ARG A 88 8.43 3.63 -2.31
CA ARG A 88 8.84 2.26 -2.02
C ARG A 88 9.92 2.24 -0.93
N PHE A 89 9.77 1.36 0.05
CA PHE A 89 10.76 1.12 1.09
C PHE A 89 11.01 -0.38 1.22
N SER A 90 12.25 -0.79 1.49
CA SER A 90 12.61 -2.20 1.65
C SER A 90 13.53 -2.43 2.85
N GLY A 91 13.48 -3.64 3.40
CA GLY A 91 14.26 -4.07 4.56
C GLY A 91 14.10 -3.11 5.74
N GLU A 92 15.23 -2.72 6.33
CA GLU A 92 15.26 -1.78 7.48
C GLU A 92 14.55 -0.45 7.19
N LYS A 93 14.54 0.02 5.93
CA LYS A 93 13.84 1.27 5.59
C LYS A 93 12.33 1.12 5.70
N ALA A 94 11.78 -0.06 5.39
CA ALA A 94 10.35 -0.33 5.57
C ALA A 94 10.00 -0.35 7.06
N CYS A 95 10.78 -1.04 7.89
CA CYS A 95 10.59 -1.06 9.34
C CYS A 95 10.75 0.33 9.96
N ALA A 96 11.78 1.08 9.58
CA ALA A 96 12.02 2.44 10.07
C ALA A 96 10.96 3.43 9.59
N HIS A 97 10.32 3.19 8.43
CA HIS A 97 9.17 3.98 7.99
C HIS A 97 7.98 3.70 8.91
N LEU A 98 7.64 2.43 9.13
CA LEU A 98 6.57 1.99 10.03
C LEU A 98 6.70 2.63 11.42
N TYR A 99 7.87 2.54 12.06
CA TYR A 99 8.10 3.13 13.38
C TYR A 99 8.03 4.66 13.43
N ARG A 100 8.25 5.36 12.32
CA ARG A 100 8.17 6.84 12.27
C ARG A 100 6.76 7.35 12.04
N VAL A 101 5.88 6.54 11.46
CA VAL A 101 4.52 6.95 11.11
C VAL A 101 3.43 6.35 12.01
N ALA A 102 3.78 5.33 12.79
CA ALA A 102 2.94 4.73 13.84
C ALA A 102 2.81 5.64 15.06
#